data_AF-H4EZP2-F1
#
_entry.id   AF-H4EZP2-F1
#
_cell.length_a   1.000
_cell.length_b   1.000
_cell.length_c   1.000
_cell.angle_alpha   90.00
_cell.angle_beta   90.00
_cell.angle_gamma   90.00
#
_symmetry.space_group_name_H-M   'P 1'
#
loop_
_entity.id
_entity.type
_entity.pdbx_description
1 polymer ?
#
loop_
_entity_poly.entity_id
_entity_poly.type
_entity_poly.pdbx_seq_one_letter_code
_entity_poly.pdbx_strand_id
1 'polypeptide(L)'
;MTTIYLKSSFDEPSDSVKEAAARGEVTIVAQAELTADILRTHKGLVTDNQLDQNAMLAMKDAIAAFLDAGGRWFFNGHFVRSLVDGVAQYRPIADPKRADFDLFPINPHPLLEGIDLKMLETNKGVAGFYGRGCNPLPEGAVAINGLGAANVPVDWVWARPKGGRIFSHAGNDLGSMGLEWKLAPELTRRIIAWTNGGACFNPWPVAPASPADDLPLRPLESYGGMRMSSRTGRRIVAPSSGTYYNIRSLEGPRYTEIFDVICAPEQLADILRPDDVLWVPCRTSANRLIAQKTTILRHLQSGGTVVALGESRSDLWLPAIKFTGTPTNWWWWLDPSADLGVKVTDAAAEHPLMRDIGDKVATWHLHGWFVPPEGATVLACDGEGRAILYEDAVSTPGRMIISSLDPMFHHGSHFMPATTRFLDRFVPNLKAYLNV
;
A
#
# COMPACT_ATOMS: atom_id res chain seq x y z
N MET A 1 1.31 29.52 8.92
CA MET A 1 0.56 28.26 8.92
C MET A 1 1.00 27.47 7.72
N THR A 2 1.59 26.31 7.95
CA THR A 2 2.29 25.47 6.98
C THR A 2 1.43 24.29 6.56
N THR A 3 1.96 23.46 5.67
CA THR A 3 1.40 22.15 5.31
C THR A 3 1.84 21.11 6.33
N ILE A 4 1.00 20.11 6.62
CA ILE A 4 1.39 18.88 7.30
C ILE A 4 1.83 17.87 6.24
N TYR A 5 3.03 17.30 6.39
CA TYR A 5 3.38 16.04 5.73
C TYR A 5 3.13 14.91 6.74
N LEU A 6 2.12 14.10 6.49
CA LEU A 6 1.71 13.05 7.41
C LEU A 6 2.55 11.79 7.14
N LYS A 7 3.55 11.52 7.99
CA LYS A 7 4.43 10.36 7.88
C LYS A 7 3.66 9.11 8.34
N SER A 8 3.16 8.34 7.37
CA SER A 8 2.41 7.10 7.61
C SER A 8 3.28 5.86 7.43
N SER A 9 4.31 5.96 6.59
CA SER A 9 5.29 4.90 6.34
C SER A 9 6.32 4.74 7.47
N PHE A 10 6.93 3.55 7.52
CA PHE A 10 8.08 3.28 8.39
C PHE A 10 9.30 4.10 7.97
N ASP A 11 9.59 4.14 6.66
CA ASP A 11 10.75 4.82 6.10
C ASP A 11 10.72 6.33 6.39
N GLU A 12 11.90 6.94 6.37
CA GLU A 12 12.03 8.38 6.53
C GLU A 12 11.45 9.13 5.32
N PRO A 13 10.91 10.35 5.52
CA PRO A 13 10.50 11.19 4.40
C PRO A 13 11.67 11.44 3.44
N SER A 14 11.36 11.71 2.18
CA SER A 14 12.37 12.04 1.18
C SER A 14 13.18 13.27 1.58
N ASP A 15 14.40 13.39 1.05
CA ASP A 15 15.26 14.53 1.36
C ASP A 15 14.59 15.86 0.99
N SER A 16 13.81 15.90 -0.10
CA SER A 16 13.03 17.09 -0.47
C SER A 16 11.99 17.50 0.57
N VAL A 17 11.35 16.54 1.25
CA VAL A 17 10.43 16.84 2.37
C VAL A 17 11.20 17.33 3.59
N LYS A 18 12.32 16.70 3.93
CA LYS A 18 13.18 17.10 5.06
C LYS A 18 13.74 18.51 4.86
N GLU A 19 14.20 18.83 3.66
CA GLU A 19 14.67 20.17 3.30
C GLU A 19 13.54 21.20 3.37
N ALA A 20 12.34 20.87 2.89
CA ALA A 20 11.17 21.74 3.03
C ALA A 20 10.79 21.98 4.50
N ALA A 21 10.93 20.95 5.35
CA ALA A 21 10.71 21.08 6.78
C ALA A 21 11.75 21.99 7.44
N ALA A 22 13.03 21.87 7.05
CA ALA A 22 14.09 22.75 7.50
C ALA A 22 13.89 24.22 7.09
N ARG A 23 13.23 24.45 5.94
CA ARG A 23 12.81 25.80 5.49
C ARG A 23 11.51 26.30 6.14
N GLY A 24 10.85 25.49 6.97
CA GLY A 24 9.57 25.82 7.60
C GLY A 24 8.39 25.87 6.60
N GLU A 25 8.48 25.19 5.47
CA GLU A 25 7.39 25.10 4.47
C GLU A 25 6.38 24.00 4.83
N VAL A 26 6.84 22.99 5.56
CA VAL A 26 6.06 21.82 5.95
C VAL A 26 6.41 21.40 7.39
N THR A 27 5.44 20.84 8.09
CA THR A 27 5.62 20.21 9.39
C THR A 27 5.43 18.70 9.21
N ILE A 28 6.47 17.92 9.50
CA ILE A 28 6.39 16.46 9.44
C ILE A 28 5.72 15.99 10.73
N VAL A 29 4.61 15.27 10.62
CA VAL A 29 3.84 14.74 11.76
C VAL A 29 3.72 13.24 11.58
N ALA A 30 4.11 12.45 12.57
CA ALA A 30 3.85 11.01 12.54
C ALA A 30 2.34 10.78 12.59
N GLN A 31 1.80 9.84 11.81
CA GLN A 31 0.35 9.67 11.73
C GLN A 31 -0.32 9.44 13.10
N ALA A 32 0.33 8.69 14.00
CA ALA A 32 -0.18 8.43 15.35
C ALA A 32 -0.28 9.69 16.24
N GLU A 33 0.41 10.76 15.89
CA GLU A 33 0.44 12.03 16.64
C GLU A 33 -0.52 13.07 16.07
N LEU A 34 -1.18 12.79 14.93
CA LEU A 34 -2.11 13.72 14.32
C LEU A 34 -3.34 13.93 15.22
N THR A 35 -3.65 15.19 15.51
CA THR A 35 -4.82 15.59 16.29
C THR A 35 -5.65 16.63 15.55
N ALA A 36 -6.90 16.82 15.98
CA ALA A 36 -7.76 17.88 15.45
C ALA A 36 -7.15 19.27 15.64
N ASP A 37 -6.45 19.49 16.75
CA ASP A 37 -5.76 20.76 17.03
C ASP A 37 -4.60 20.99 16.08
N ILE A 38 -3.78 19.96 15.82
CA ILE A 38 -2.71 20.05 14.81
C ILE A 38 -3.33 20.36 13.45
N LEU A 39 -4.38 19.65 13.01
CA LEU A 39 -5.03 19.96 11.72
C LEU A 39 -5.51 21.41 11.66
N ARG A 40 -6.16 21.91 12.71
CA ARG A 40 -6.73 23.27 12.78
C ARG A 40 -5.68 24.38 12.70
N THR A 41 -4.44 24.15 13.12
CA THR A 41 -3.36 25.16 13.03
C THR A 41 -2.62 25.18 11.69
N HIS A 42 -2.98 24.29 10.76
CA HIS A 42 -2.34 24.15 9.45
C HIS A 42 -3.31 24.47 8.31
N LYS A 43 -2.76 24.73 7.12
CA LYS A 43 -3.55 25.08 5.92
C LYS A 43 -3.47 24.01 4.82
N GLY A 44 -2.53 23.09 4.96
CA GLY A 44 -2.27 22.03 3.98
C GLY A 44 -2.10 20.67 4.66
N LEU A 45 -2.45 19.61 3.95
CA LEU A 45 -2.20 18.21 4.34
C LEU A 45 -1.70 17.45 3.12
N VAL A 46 -0.61 16.71 3.27
CA VAL A 46 -0.10 15.75 2.26
C VAL A 46 -0.11 14.38 2.91
N THR A 47 -0.78 13.42 2.25
CA THR A 47 -0.80 12.01 2.67
C THR A 47 -0.26 11.11 1.57
N ASP A 48 0.47 10.07 1.98
CA ASP A 48 1.06 9.06 1.11
C ASP A 48 0.13 7.84 0.92
N ASN A 49 0.53 6.93 0.05
CA ASN A 49 -0.18 5.71 -0.29
C ASN A 49 -0.18 4.65 0.85
N GLN A 50 0.49 4.91 1.97
CA GLN A 50 0.53 4.10 3.19
C GLN A 50 -0.30 4.71 4.33
N LEU A 51 -1.17 5.68 4.04
CA LEU A 51 -2.10 6.26 5.01
C LEU A 51 -2.97 5.19 5.70
N ASP A 52 -2.97 5.16 7.03
CA ASP A 52 -3.95 4.38 7.80
C ASP A 52 -5.32 5.07 7.72
N GLN A 53 -6.18 4.59 6.82
CA GLN A 53 -7.52 5.15 6.62
C GLN A 53 -8.49 4.80 7.74
N ASN A 54 -8.23 3.77 8.55
CA ASN A 54 -9.06 3.47 9.71
C ASN A 54 -8.86 4.55 10.79
N ALA A 55 -7.61 4.92 11.05
CA ALA A 55 -7.28 6.03 11.96
C ALA A 55 -7.82 7.37 11.42
N MET A 56 -7.69 7.63 10.12
CA MET A 56 -8.22 8.86 9.53
C MET A 56 -9.75 8.91 9.55
N LEU A 57 -10.45 7.77 9.45
CA LEU A 57 -11.91 7.74 9.56
C LEU A 57 -12.39 8.20 10.95
N ALA A 58 -11.65 7.88 12.01
CA ALA A 58 -11.93 8.39 13.35
C ALA A 58 -11.72 9.91 13.47
N MET A 59 -10.98 10.52 12.54
CA MET A 59 -10.74 11.96 12.44
C MET A 59 -11.64 12.66 11.41
N LYS A 60 -12.66 11.99 10.87
CA LYS A 60 -13.51 12.50 9.77
C LYS A 60 -14.02 13.92 10.02
N ASP A 61 -14.54 14.21 11.22
CA ASP A 61 -15.07 15.52 11.56
C ASP A 61 -13.98 16.60 11.62
N ALA A 62 -12.80 16.26 12.13
CA ALA A 62 -11.66 17.17 12.17
C ALA A 62 -11.12 17.47 10.75
N ILE A 63 -11.10 16.47 9.87
CA ILE A 63 -10.74 16.63 8.46
C ILE A 63 -11.75 17.53 7.75
N ALA A 64 -13.05 17.30 7.99
CA ALA A 64 -14.12 18.15 7.45
C ALA A 64 -13.96 19.61 7.91
N ALA A 65 -13.74 19.85 9.20
CA ALA A 65 -13.51 21.18 9.75
C ALA A 65 -12.26 21.86 9.17
N PHE A 66 -11.17 21.11 8.99
CA PHE A 66 -9.95 21.59 8.32
C PHE A 66 -10.23 22.04 6.89
N LEU A 67 -10.96 21.24 6.11
CA LEU A 67 -11.33 21.58 4.74
C LEU A 67 -12.31 22.75 4.68
N ASP A 68 -13.35 22.77 5.53
CA ASP A 68 -14.33 23.85 5.60
C ASP A 68 -13.67 25.20 5.96
N ALA A 69 -12.56 25.18 6.73
CA ALA A 69 -11.73 26.36 7.00
C ALA A 69 -10.83 26.79 5.81
N GLY A 70 -10.97 26.18 4.64
CA GLY A 70 -10.19 26.47 3.45
C GLY A 70 -8.93 25.63 3.27
N GLY A 71 -8.75 24.58 4.08
CA GLY A 71 -7.61 23.66 4.01
C GLY A 71 -7.49 22.97 2.65
N ARG A 72 -6.25 22.64 2.27
CA ARG A 72 -5.93 21.90 1.03
C ARG A 72 -5.33 20.55 1.35
N TRP A 73 -5.92 19.48 0.83
CA TRP A 73 -5.43 18.11 1.00
C TRP A 73 -4.92 17.54 -0.31
N PHE A 74 -3.64 17.18 -0.37
CA PHE A 74 -3.08 16.35 -1.43
C PHE A 74 -3.07 14.88 -0.99
N PHE A 75 -3.90 14.06 -1.64
CA PHE A 75 -4.09 12.66 -1.32
C PHE A 75 -3.47 11.76 -2.41
N ASN A 76 -2.55 10.89 -2.02
CA ASN A 76 -2.06 9.80 -2.86
C ASN A 76 -2.69 8.47 -2.44
N GLY A 77 -2.97 7.62 -3.42
CA GLY A 77 -3.48 6.26 -3.20
C GLY A 77 -4.99 6.13 -3.45
N HIS A 78 -5.58 5.09 -2.86
CA HIS A 78 -6.95 4.68 -3.14
C HIS A 78 -7.87 5.04 -1.97
N PHE A 79 -8.90 5.87 -2.15
CA PHE A 79 -9.92 6.07 -1.13
C PHE A 79 -10.71 4.77 -0.95
N VAL A 80 -10.52 4.07 0.17
CA VAL A 80 -11.26 2.82 0.48
C VAL A 80 -12.15 2.95 1.71
N ARG A 81 -12.00 4.06 2.44
CA ARG A 81 -12.92 4.53 3.49
C ARG A 81 -13.58 5.85 3.06
N SER A 82 -14.77 6.10 3.60
CA SER A 82 -15.49 7.37 3.42
C SER A 82 -14.91 8.46 4.32
N LEU A 83 -13.70 8.93 3.98
CA LEU A 83 -12.96 9.94 4.76
C LEU A 83 -13.51 11.36 4.58
N VAL A 84 -14.17 11.63 3.45
CA VAL A 84 -14.80 12.91 3.12
C VAL A 84 -16.11 12.64 2.39
N ASP A 85 -17.18 13.31 2.79
CA ASP A 85 -18.47 13.18 2.12
C ASP A 85 -18.38 13.66 0.66
N GLY A 86 -19.01 12.93 -0.25
CA GLY A 86 -18.96 13.20 -1.69
C GLY A 86 -17.79 12.56 -2.43
N VAL A 87 -16.79 12.01 -1.73
CA VAL A 87 -15.71 11.23 -2.35
C VAL A 87 -16.08 9.75 -2.36
N ALA A 88 -16.10 9.15 -3.56
CA ALA A 88 -16.44 7.75 -3.76
C ALA A 88 -15.24 6.82 -3.50
N GLN A 89 -15.52 5.54 -3.26
CA GLN A 89 -14.50 4.49 -3.14
C GLN A 89 -13.75 4.33 -4.48
N TYR A 90 -12.43 4.15 -4.40
CA TYR A 90 -11.57 3.78 -5.52
C TYR A 90 -12.11 2.59 -6.29
N ARG A 91 -12.00 2.64 -7.62
CA ARG A 91 -12.34 1.54 -8.52
C ARG A 91 -11.21 1.30 -9.52
N PRO A 92 -10.68 0.07 -9.63
CA PRO A 92 -9.71 -0.26 -10.68
C PRO A 92 -10.40 -0.37 -12.04
N ILE A 93 -9.64 -0.18 -13.11
CA ILE A 93 -10.04 -0.55 -14.47
C ILE A 93 -10.32 -2.05 -14.50
N ALA A 94 -11.41 -2.44 -15.15
CA ALA A 94 -11.79 -3.83 -15.36
C ALA A 94 -10.89 -4.46 -16.42
N ASP A 95 -10.21 -5.54 -16.04
CA ASP A 95 -9.39 -6.39 -16.91
C ASP A 95 -8.43 -5.60 -17.84
N PRO A 96 -7.57 -4.73 -17.26
CA PRO A 96 -6.80 -3.77 -18.02
C PRO A 96 -5.71 -4.43 -18.86
N LYS A 97 -5.47 -3.83 -20.02
CA LYS A 97 -4.33 -4.08 -20.91
C LYS A 97 -3.32 -2.95 -20.78
N ARG A 98 -2.12 -3.11 -21.36
CA ARG A 98 -1.07 -2.08 -21.29
C ARG A 98 -1.54 -0.70 -21.78
N ALA A 99 -2.31 -0.64 -22.87
CA ALA A 99 -2.82 0.62 -23.43
C ALA A 99 -3.82 1.34 -22.50
N ASP A 100 -4.47 0.62 -21.59
CA ASP A 100 -5.37 1.21 -20.60
C ASP A 100 -4.60 1.97 -19.50
N PHE A 101 -3.27 1.92 -19.49
CA PHE A 101 -2.40 2.69 -18.60
C PHE A 101 -1.67 3.84 -19.30
N ASP A 102 -1.97 4.09 -20.59
CA ASP A 102 -1.44 5.28 -21.27
C ASP A 102 -1.98 6.54 -20.59
N LEU A 103 -1.09 7.51 -20.32
CA LEU A 103 -1.43 8.69 -19.53
C LEU A 103 -1.72 9.88 -20.45
N PHE A 104 -2.91 10.47 -20.30
CA PHE A 104 -3.36 11.60 -21.12
C PHE A 104 -3.76 12.80 -20.26
N PRO A 105 -3.47 14.04 -20.71
CA PRO A 105 -4.01 15.23 -20.06
C PRO A 105 -5.49 15.40 -20.45
N ILE A 106 -6.36 15.66 -19.47
CA ILE A 106 -7.77 16.01 -19.67
C ILE A 106 -7.95 17.53 -19.52
N ASN A 107 -7.57 18.07 -18.35
CA ASN A 107 -7.53 19.52 -18.12
C ASN A 107 -6.15 19.90 -17.54
N PRO A 108 -5.35 20.75 -18.22
CA PRO A 108 -4.01 21.13 -17.76
C PRO A 108 -4.04 21.79 -16.38
N HIS A 109 -3.23 21.28 -15.44
CA HIS A 109 -3.14 21.82 -14.08
C HIS A 109 -1.73 22.36 -13.81
N PRO A 110 -1.57 23.53 -13.14
CA PRO A 110 -0.27 24.16 -12.88
C PRO A 110 0.76 23.25 -12.18
N LEU A 111 0.30 22.28 -11.37
CA LEU A 111 1.18 21.31 -10.71
C LEU A 111 2.03 20.52 -11.71
N LEU A 112 1.51 20.24 -12.91
CA LEU A 112 2.18 19.45 -13.94
C LEU A 112 2.63 20.30 -15.13
N GLU A 113 2.58 21.64 -15.02
CA GLU A 113 2.99 22.53 -16.09
C GLU A 113 4.44 22.29 -16.52
N GLY A 114 4.64 22.14 -17.84
CA GLY A 114 5.94 21.87 -18.44
C GLY A 114 6.47 20.45 -18.26
N ILE A 115 5.71 19.54 -17.63
CA ILE A 115 6.08 18.12 -17.51
C ILE A 115 5.40 17.35 -18.64
N ASP A 116 6.19 16.69 -19.48
CA ASP A 116 5.66 15.70 -20.42
C ASP A 116 5.15 14.48 -19.64
N LEU A 117 3.85 14.19 -19.71
CA LEU A 117 3.23 13.08 -19.01
C LEU A 117 3.82 11.72 -19.39
N LYS A 118 4.46 11.59 -20.57
CA LYS A 118 5.19 10.37 -20.93
C LYS A 118 6.36 10.06 -19.98
N MET A 119 6.91 11.08 -19.32
CA MET A 119 7.94 10.92 -18.28
C MET A 119 7.39 10.33 -16.97
N LEU A 120 6.08 10.38 -16.77
CA LEU A 120 5.39 9.86 -15.58
C LEU A 120 4.62 8.55 -15.87
N GLU A 121 4.26 8.31 -17.14
CA GLU A 121 3.52 7.13 -17.57
C GLU A 121 4.26 5.82 -17.30
N THR A 122 5.57 5.81 -17.58
CA THR A 122 6.40 4.61 -17.47
C THR A 122 7.66 4.85 -16.67
N ASN A 123 8.14 3.80 -16.01
CA ASN A 123 9.50 3.74 -15.50
C ASN A 123 10.20 2.59 -16.21
N LYS A 124 11.27 2.88 -16.98
CA LYS A 124 11.95 1.91 -17.85
C LYS A 124 11.01 1.18 -18.81
N GLY A 125 9.92 1.81 -19.27
CA GLY A 125 8.94 1.22 -20.18
C GLY A 125 7.84 0.38 -19.53
N VAL A 126 7.91 0.10 -18.22
CA VAL A 126 6.80 -0.51 -17.47
C VAL A 126 5.79 0.56 -17.04
N ALA A 127 4.51 0.34 -17.36
CA ALA A 127 3.42 1.25 -17.04
C ALA A 127 2.55 0.77 -15.88
N GLY A 128 1.66 1.67 -15.46
CA GLY A 128 0.68 1.41 -14.40
C GLY A 128 1.23 1.62 -13.00
N PHE A 129 2.39 2.28 -12.83
CA PHE A 129 2.84 2.83 -11.53
C PHE A 129 2.10 4.11 -11.17
N TYR A 130 1.74 4.91 -12.18
CA TYR A 130 1.01 6.17 -12.02
C TYR A 130 -0.42 5.95 -11.53
N GLY A 131 -1.06 4.85 -11.91
CA GLY A 131 -2.42 4.52 -11.48
C GLY A 131 -3.00 3.38 -12.32
N ARG A 132 -4.08 2.77 -11.82
CA ARG A 132 -4.73 1.61 -12.45
C ARG A 132 -6.25 1.69 -12.42
N GLY A 133 -6.77 2.89 -12.22
CA GLY A 133 -8.15 3.15 -11.89
C GLY A 133 -8.29 4.59 -11.45
N CYS A 134 -9.38 4.87 -10.74
CA CYS A 134 -9.61 6.21 -10.21
C CYS A 134 -10.28 6.12 -8.84
N ASN A 135 -10.05 7.17 -8.04
CA ASN A 135 -11.05 7.62 -7.09
C ASN A 135 -12.12 8.33 -7.95
N PRO A 136 -13.37 7.84 -8.08
CA PRO A 136 -14.35 8.44 -8.99
C PRO A 136 -14.57 9.91 -8.68
N LEU A 137 -14.79 10.72 -9.72
CA LEU A 137 -14.93 12.18 -9.59
C LEU A 137 -16.11 12.56 -8.69
N PRO A 138 -15.87 13.37 -7.65
CA PRO A 138 -16.95 14.07 -6.96
C PRO A 138 -17.67 15.06 -7.89
N GLU A 139 -18.93 15.37 -7.59
CA GLU A 139 -19.67 16.40 -8.31
C GLU A 139 -18.95 17.76 -8.24
N GLY A 140 -18.75 18.40 -9.40
CA GLY A 140 -18.04 19.67 -9.53
C GLY A 140 -16.51 19.58 -9.48
N ALA A 141 -15.93 18.38 -9.37
CA ALA A 141 -14.50 18.19 -9.51
C ALA A 141 -14.03 18.34 -10.97
N VAL A 142 -12.76 18.67 -11.15
CA VAL A 142 -12.10 18.80 -12.46
C VAL A 142 -11.10 17.67 -12.61
N ALA A 143 -11.31 16.79 -13.60
CA ALA A 143 -10.34 15.75 -13.96
C ALA A 143 -9.07 16.39 -14.54
N ILE A 144 -7.89 15.96 -14.12
CA ILE A 144 -6.61 16.49 -14.57
C ILE A 144 -6.00 15.57 -15.61
N ASN A 145 -5.76 14.31 -15.24
CA ASN A 145 -5.19 13.29 -16.12
C ASN A 145 -6.11 12.06 -16.17
N GLY A 146 -6.12 11.42 -17.34
CA GLY A 146 -6.87 10.22 -17.64
C GLY A 146 -5.97 9.05 -18.02
N LEU A 147 -6.47 7.83 -17.80
CA LEU A 147 -5.84 6.59 -18.23
C LEU A 147 -6.60 5.97 -19.41
N GLY A 148 -5.85 5.59 -20.45
CA GLY A 148 -6.36 4.89 -21.63
C GLY A 148 -7.36 5.69 -22.45
N ALA A 149 -7.93 5.04 -23.46
CA ALA A 149 -8.87 5.69 -24.40
C ALA A 149 -10.16 6.19 -23.73
N ALA A 150 -10.55 5.60 -22.61
CA ALA A 150 -11.71 6.02 -21.83
C ALA A 150 -11.44 7.25 -20.93
N ASN A 151 -10.18 7.73 -20.87
CA ASN A 151 -9.75 8.81 -19.99
C ASN A 151 -10.17 8.58 -18.53
N VAL A 152 -9.94 7.36 -18.01
CA VAL A 152 -10.28 7.03 -16.62
C VAL A 152 -9.55 8.00 -15.69
N PRO A 153 -10.26 8.83 -14.90
CA PRO A 153 -9.70 10.04 -14.32
C PRO A 153 -8.87 9.74 -13.07
N VAL A 154 -7.59 9.38 -13.27
CA VAL A 154 -6.66 9.01 -12.21
C VAL A 154 -6.33 10.20 -11.29
N ASP A 155 -6.34 11.42 -11.85
CA ASP A 155 -6.10 12.65 -11.11
C ASP A 155 -7.29 13.59 -11.22
N TRP A 156 -7.64 14.22 -10.11
CA TRP A 156 -8.61 15.31 -10.12
C TRP A 156 -8.37 16.29 -8.97
N VAL A 157 -8.85 17.51 -9.17
CA VAL A 157 -8.98 18.50 -8.09
C VAL A 157 -10.44 18.84 -7.87
N TRP A 158 -10.84 18.85 -6.61
CA TRP A 158 -12.18 19.20 -6.19
C TRP A 158 -12.15 20.43 -5.28
N ALA A 159 -12.82 21.51 -5.71
CA ALA A 159 -13.18 22.61 -4.83
C ALA A 159 -14.49 22.23 -4.12
N ARG A 160 -14.40 21.93 -2.83
CA ARG A 160 -15.55 21.46 -2.06
C ARG A 160 -16.59 22.57 -1.90
N PRO A 161 -17.89 22.25 -1.92
CA PRO A 161 -18.96 23.24 -1.74
C PRO A 161 -18.86 24.04 -0.43
N LYS A 162 -18.40 23.41 0.65
CA LYS A 162 -18.23 24.04 1.98
C LYS A 162 -16.88 24.74 2.18
N GLY A 163 -16.01 24.74 1.18
CA GLY A 163 -14.66 25.29 1.26
C GLY A 163 -13.57 24.23 1.28
N GLY A 164 -12.34 24.69 1.03
CA GLY A 164 -11.16 23.83 0.90
C GLY A 164 -11.06 23.12 -0.44
N ARG A 165 -9.94 22.44 -0.65
CA ARG A 165 -9.66 21.71 -1.90
C ARG A 165 -9.02 20.37 -1.63
N ILE A 166 -9.33 19.40 -2.48
CA ILE A 166 -8.66 18.09 -2.48
C ILE A 166 -8.03 17.90 -3.87
N PHE A 167 -6.75 17.57 -3.92
CA PHE A 167 -6.12 16.95 -5.08
C PHE A 167 -6.03 15.46 -4.78
N SER A 168 -6.63 14.64 -5.63
CA SER A 168 -6.57 13.18 -5.51
C SER A 168 -5.73 12.64 -6.66
N HIS A 169 -4.71 11.86 -6.31
CA HIS A 169 -3.92 11.04 -7.22
C HIS A 169 -4.15 9.55 -6.89
N ALA A 170 -4.83 8.83 -7.78
CA ALA A 170 -5.26 7.44 -7.56
C ALA A 170 -4.16 6.40 -7.93
N GLY A 171 -2.96 6.58 -7.40
CA GLY A 171 -1.78 5.76 -7.69
C GLY A 171 -0.76 5.71 -6.56
N ASN A 172 0.49 5.34 -6.90
CA ASN A 172 1.63 5.50 -5.99
C ASN A 172 1.95 6.97 -5.74
N ASP A 173 2.77 7.30 -4.76
CA ASP A 173 3.00 8.72 -4.42
C ASP A 173 3.50 9.54 -5.62
N LEU A 174 2.76 10.58 -6.02
CA LEU A 174 3.12 11.43 -7.16
C LEU A 174 4.50 12.07 -6.96
N GLY A 175 4.84 12.43 -5.72
CA GLY A 175 6.15 12.96 -5.35
C GLY A 175 7.32 11.97 -5.54
N SER A 176 7.04 10.70 -5.85
CA SER A 176 8.04 9.67 -6.16
C SER A 176 8.10 9.30 -7.65
N MET A 177 7.25 9.90 -8.49
CA MET A 177 7.17 9.59 -9.93
C MET A 177 8.31 10.23 -10.74
N GLY A 178 8.53 9.71 -11.95
CA GLY A 178 9.51 10.25 -12.90
C GLY A 178 10.96 10.12 -12.43
N LEU A 179 11.31 9.02 -11.75
CA LEU A 179 12.65 8.77 -11.22
C LEU A 179 13.74 8.82 -12.30
N GLU A 180 13.48 8.23 -13.47
CA GLU A 180 14.39 8.26 -14.63
C GLU A 180 14.71 9.69 -15.09
N TRP A 181 13.77 10.60 -14.86
CA TRP A 181 13.82 12.00 -15.30
C TRP A 181 14.14 12.97 -14.14
N LYS A 182 14.45 12.43 -12.95
CA LYS A 182 14.73 13.21 -11.73
C LYS A 182 13.61 14.19 -11.36
N LEU A 183 12.35 13.84 -11.64
CA LEU A 183 11.20 14.71 -11.39
C LEU A 183 10.70 14.68 -9.94
N ALA A 184 11.00 13.61 -9.19
CA ALA A 184 10.50 13.40 -7.83
C ALA A 184 10.71 14.60 -6.87
N PRO A 185 11.92 15.21 -6.77
CA PRO A 185 12.13 16.39 -5.94
C PRO A 185 11.25 17.59 -6.33
N GLU A 186 11.11 17.84 -7.64
CA GLU A 186 10.31 18.95 -8.16
C GLU A 186 8.82 18.72 -7.96
N LEU A 187 8.32 17.51 -8.21
CA LEU A 187 6.93 17.13 -7.93
C LEU A 187 6.60 17.29 -6.44
N THR A 188 7.49 16.83 -5.55
CA THR A 188 7.34 17.01 -4.10
C THR A 188 7.25 18.50 -3.73
N ARG A 189 8.14 19.33 -4.27
CA ARG A 189 8.12 20.79 -4.03
C ARG A 189 6.82 21.42 -4.51
N ARG A 190 6.32 21.04 -5.69
CA ARG A 190 5.06 21.56 -6.25
C ARG A 190 3.84 21.13 -5.45
N ILE A 191 3.82 19.89 -4.94
CA ILE A 191 2.76 19.39 -4.05
C ILE A 191 2.70 20.23 -2.78
N ILE A 192 3.85 20.44 -2.10
CA ILE A 192 3.94 21.27 -0.89
C ILE A 192 3.53 22.72 -1.18
N ALA A 193 3.96 23.29 -2.31
CA ALA A 193 3.56 24.63 -2.71
C ALA A 193 2.04 24.73 -2.95
N TRP A 194 1.44 23.73 -3.59
CA TRP A 194 0.01 23.67 -3.85
C TRP A 194 -0.80 23.62 -2.53
N THR A 195 -0.40 22.77 -1.58
CA THR A 195 -1.07 22.65 -0.27
C THR A 195 -0.87 23.91 0.60
N ASN A 196 0.24 24.63 0.43
CA ASN A 196 0.49 25.92 1.08
C ASN A 196 -0.28 27.09 0.46
N GLY A 197 -1.18 26.84 -0.49
CA GLY A 197 -2.02 27.89 -1.09
C GLY A 197 -1.58 28.33 -2.48
N GLY A 198 -0.58 27.69 -3.07
CA GLY A 198 -0.02 28.00 -4.40
C GLY A 198 -1.02 27.85 -5.56
N ALA A 199 -0.50 27.98 -6.79
CA ALA A 199 -1.31 27.99 -8.00
C ALA A 199 -2.18 26.72 -8.15
N CYS A 200 -3.41 26.94 -8.59
CA CYS A 200 -4.40 25.92 -8.94
C CYS A 200 -5.22 26.51 -10.10
N PHE A 201 -6.39 25.98 -10.41
CA PHE A 201 -7.30 26.64 -11.35
C PHE A 201 -7.73 28.01 -10.80
N ASN A 202 -7.35 29.07 -11.51
CA ASN A 202 -7.77 30.44 -11.22
C ASN A 202 -7.84 31.26 -12.54
N PRO A 203 -9.04 31.60 -13.05
CA PRO A 203 -10.35 31.26 -12.49
C PRO A 203 -10.63 29.75 -12.51
N TRP A 204 -11.61 29.29 -11.73
CA TRP A 204 -12.08 27.90 -11.80
C TRP A 204 -12.66 27.63 -13.20
N PRO A 205 -12.46 26.45 -13.82
CA PRO A 205 -12.88 26.21 -15.20
C PRO A 205 -14.41 26.22 -15.31
N VAL A 206 -14.91 26.93 -16.32
CA VAL A 206 -16.33 26.93 -16.70
C VAL A 206 -16.49 25.88 -17.80
N ALA A 207 -17.16 24.76 -17.48
CA ALA A 207 -17.28 23.58 -18.35
C ALA A 207 -15.93 22.88 -18.67
N PRO A 208 -15.23 22.32 -17.65
CA PRO A 208 -14.03 21.52 -17.89
C PRO A 208 -14.33 20.30 -18.77
N ALA A 209 -13.32 19.82 -19.50
CA ALA A 209 -13.42 18.56 -20.22
C ALA A 209 -13.72 17.42 -19.22
N SER A 210 -14.65 16.55 -19.58
CA SER A 210 -15.07 15.42 -18.75
C SER A 210 -14.48 14.11 -19.29
N PRO A 211 -14.21 13.13 -18.43
CA PRO A 211 -13.89 11.77 -18.87
C PRO A 211 -15.11 11.13 -19.57
N ALA A 212 -14.94 9.94 -20.15
CA ALA A 212 -16.07 9.23 -20.77
C ALA A 212 -17.18 8.93 -19.75
N ASP A 213 -18.45 8.97 -20.18
CA ASP A 213 -19.60 8.72 -19.31
C ASP A 213 -19.62 7.28 -18.77
N ASP A 214 -19.27 6.31 -19.62
CA ASP A 214 -19.18 4.89 -19.26
C ASP A 214 -17.71 4.47 -19.09
N LEU A 215 -17.25 4.50 -17.84
CA LEU A 215 -15.89 4.12 -17.50
C LEU A 215 -15.80 2.60 -17.27
N PRO A 216 -14.77 1.92 -17.82
CA PRO A 216 -14.58 0.48 -17.69
C PRO A 216 -14.06 0.11 -16.29
N LEU A 217 -14.84 0.37 -15.25
CA LEU A 217 -14.45 0.21 -13.85
C LEU A 217 -15.09 -1.02 -13.23
N ARG A 218 -14.33 -1.77 -12.42
CA ARG A 218 -14.90 -2.87 -11.63
C ARG A 218 -15.97 -2.36 -10.65
N PRO A 219 -16.95 -3.19 -10.25
CA PRO A 219 -17.94 -2.80 -9.25
C PRO A 219 -17.28 -2.47 -7.91
N LEU A 220 -18.02 -1.77 -7.04
CA LEU A 220 -17.59 -1.49 -5.67
C LEU A 220 -17.34 -2.81 -4.92
N GLU A 221 -16.28 -2.83 -4.11
CA GLU A 221 -16.00 -3.93 -3.20
C GLU A 221 -16.50 -3.56 -1.79
N SER A 222 -17.02 -4.55 -1.06
CA SER A 222 -17.36 -4.40 0.36
C SER A 222 -16.13 -4.64 1.22
N TYR A 223 -15.87 -3.73 2.15
CA TYR A 223 -14.79 -3.85 3.13
C TYR A 223 -15.39 -3.82 4.53
N GLY A 224 -15.46 -4.99 5.17
CA GLY A 224 -16.18 -5.18 6.44
C GLY A 224 -15.53 -4.56 7.68
N GLY A 225 -14.32 -4.01 7.57
CA GLY A 225 -13.59 -3.46 8.71
C GLY A 225 -12.99 -4.53 9.63
N MET A 226 -12.87 -4.18 10.91
CA MET A 226 -12.41 -5.11 11.94
C MET A 226 -13.34 -6.32 12.05
N ARG A 227 -12.76 -7.49 12.28
CA ARG A 227 -13.48 -8.77 12.38
C ARG A 227 -13.05 -9.48 13.64
N MET A 228 -14.02 -10.04 14.37
CA MET A 228 -13.82 -10.80 15.61
C MET A 228 -14.65 -12.08 15.59
N SER A 229 -14.04 -13.19 15.18
CA SER A 229 -14.65 -14.53 15.25
C SER A 229 -14.72 -15.02 16.69
N SER A 230 -15.86 -15.64 17.05
CA SER A 230 -16.08 -16.32 18.33
C SER A 230 -15.57 -17.78 18.33
N ARG A 231 -14.90 -18.23 17.25
CA ARG A 231 -14.35 -19.59 17.16
C ARG A 231 -13.41 -19.89 18.34
N THR A 232 -13.56 -21.10 18.88
CA THR A 232 -12.83 -21.60 20.04
C THR A 232 -11.54 -22.35 19.68
N GLY A 233 -11.46 -22.89 18.47
CA GLY A 233 -10.23 -23.47 17.93
C GLY A 233 -9.26 -22.43 17.42
N ARG A 234 -8.16 -22.92 16.85
CA ARG A 234 -7.08 -22.13 16.25
C ARG A 234 -7.62 -21.12 15.22
N ARG A 235 -7.20 -19.86 15.34
CA ARG A 235 -7.65 -18.75 14.50
C ARG A 235 -6.54 -18.20 13.63
N ILE A 236 -6.92 -17.57 12.51
CA ILE A 236 -6.01 -16.70 11.76
C ILE A 236 -6.26 -15.24 12.16
N VAL A 237 -5.26 -14.65 12.81
CA VAL A 237 -5.23 -13.26 13.29
C VAL A 237 -4.39 -12.41 12.35
N ALA A 238 -4.96 -11.39 11.74
CA ALA A 238 -4.26 -10.46 10.86
C ALA A 238 -4.33 -9.02 11.37
N PRO A 239 -3.18 -8.40 11.74
CA PRO A 239 -3.14 -6.97 11.97
C PRO A 239 -3.24 -6.22 10.62
N SER A 240 -4.08 -5.19 10.57
CA SER A 240 -4.23 -4.26 9.46
C SER A 240 -3.67 -2.90 9.84
N SER A 241 -2.80 -2.33 9.00
CA SER A 241 -2.34 -0.94 9.16
C SER A 241 -3.31 0.08 8.56
N GLY A 242 -4.52 -0.33 8.17
CA GLY A 242 -5.54 0.55 7.57
C GLY A 242 -5.17 1.14 6.20
N THR A 243 -4.05 0.71 5.62
CA THR A 243 -3.66 1.09 4.25
C THR A 243 -4.60 0.46 3.25
N TYR A 244 -4.77 1.09 2.08
CA TYR A 244 -5.77 0.62 1.12
C TYR A 244 -5.52 -0.82 0.65
N TYR A 245 -4.26 -1.24 0.54
CA TYR A 245 -3.89 -2.58 0.10
C TYR A 245 -4.04 -3.62 1.21
N ASN A 246 -3.88 -3.25 2.48
CA ASN A 246 -4.25 -4.11 3.62
C ASN A 246 -5.76 -4.26 3.70
N ILE A 247 -6.51 -3.15 3.65
CA ILE A 247 -7.98 -3.15 3.68
C ILE A 247 -8.52 -4.06 2.59
N ARG A 248 -8.09 -3.87 1.33
CA ARG A 248 -8.57 -4.70 0.23
C ARG A 248 -8.21 -6.17 0.41
N SER A 249 -6.97 -6.48 0.79
CA SER A 249 -6.50 -7.87 0.87
C SER A 249 -7.09 -8.64 2.05
N LEU A 250 -7.41 -7.95 3.15
CA LEU A 250 -7.94 -8.56 4.37
C LEU A 250 -9.45 -8.54 4.42
N GLU A 251 -10.09 -7.43 4.02
CA GLU A 251 -11.52 -7.22 4.21
C GLU A 251 -12.32 -7.47 2.92
N GLY A 252 -11.63 -7.52 1.78
CA GLY A 252 -12.24 -7.75 0.48
C GLY A 252 -12.81 -9.17 0.33
N PRO A 253 -13.81 -9.35 -0.55
CA PRO A 253 -14.64 -10.56 -0.61
C PRO A 253 -13.87 -11.83 -1.00
N ARG A 254 -12.68 -11.69 -1.62
CA ARG A 254 -11.88 -12.84 -2.03
C ARG A 254 -11.27 -13.60 -0.85
N TYR A 255 -10.89 -12.86 0.19
CA TYR A 255 -9.99 -13.36 1.24
C TYR A 255 -10.49 -13.10 2.67
N THR A 256 -11.52 -12.28 2.87
CA THR A 256 -12.03 -11.94 4.21
C THR A 256 -12.42 -13.13 5.08
N GLU A 257 -12.97 -14.19 4.50
CA GLU A 257 -13.36 -15.42 5.24
C GLU A 257 -12.17 -16.28 5.71
N ILE A 258 -10.94 -15.93 5.30
CA ILE A 258 -9.73 -16.59 5.80
C ILE A 258 -9.43 -16.12 7.23
N PHE A 259 -9.66 -14.84 7.50
CA PHE A 259 -9.23 -14.19 8.73
C PHE A 259 -10.35 -14.26 9.76
N ASP A 260 -10.15 -15.08 10.78
CA ASP A 260 -11.03 -15.10 11.96
C ASP A 260 -11.00 -13.75 12.69
N VAL A 261 -9.84 -13.09 12.65
CA VAL A 261 -9.59 -11.83 13.32
C VAL A 261 -8.89 -10.86 12.37
N ILE A 262 -9.47 -9.66 12.23
CA ILE A 262 -8.82 -8.50 11.61
C ILE A 262 -8.82 -7.38 12.66
N CYS A 263 -7.64 -6.94 13.07
CA CYS A 263 -7.47 -5.96 14.17
C CYS A 263 -6.36 -4.95 13.85
N ALA A 264 -6.22 -3.91 14.66
CA ALA A 264 -5.03 -3.05 14.62
C ALA A 264 -3.84 -3.75 15.31
N PRO A 265 -2.58 -3.53 14.87
CA PRO A 265 -1.39 -4.02 15.57
C PRO A 265 -1.40 -3.82 17.08
N GLU A 266 -1.88 -2.66 17.55
CA GLU A 266 -1.89 -2.27 18.96
C GLU A 266 -2.79 -3.18 19.82
N GLN A 267 -3.76 -3.85 19.21
CA GLN A 267 -4.71 -4.72 19.91
C GLN A 267 -4.19 -6.15 20.07
N LEU A 268 -3.02 -6.49 19.50
CA LEU A 268 -2.49 -7.85 19.53
C LEU A 268 -2.26 -8.37 20.95
N ALA A 269 -1.87 -7.49 21.89
CA ALA A 269 -1.65 -7.87 23.28
C ALA A 269 -2.90 -8.45 23.97
N ASP A 270 -4.09 -7.97 23.59
CA ASP A 270 -5.37 -8.37 24.19
C ASP A 270 -6.06 -9.49 23.40
N ILE A 271 -5.75 -9.63 22.11
CA ILE A 271 -6.49 -10.48 21.19
C ILE A 271 -5.76 -11.80 20.88
N LEU A 272 -4.43 -11.77 20.77
CA LEU A 272 -3.64 -12.91 20.26
C LEU A 272 -3.56 -14.03 21.31
N ARG A 273 -4.03 -15.23 20.96
CA ARG A 273 -4.00 -16.43 21.81
C ARG A 273 -2.78 -17.29 21.49
N PRO A 274 -2.29 -18.12 22.45
CA PRO A 274 -1.10 -18.94 22.29
C PRO A 274 -1.05 -19.83 21.03
N ASP A 275 -2.19 -20.37 20.61
CA ASP A 275 -2.29 -21.31 19.49
C ASP A 275 -2.57 -20.64 18.14
N ASP A 276 -2.93 -19.35 18.13
CA ASP A 276 -3.31 -18.64 16.91
C ASP A 276 -2.20 -18.64 15.83
N VAL A 277 -2.62 -18.40 14.59
CA VAL A 277 -1.74 -18.03 13.49
C VAL A 277 -1.77 -16.52 13.36
N LEU A 278 -0.68 -15.84 13.69
CA LEU A 278 -0.50 -14.42 13.41
C LEU A 278 -0.02 -14.26 11.97
N TRP A 279 -0.91 -13.83 11.07
CA TRP A 279 -0.57 -13.48 9.70
C TRP A 279 -0.29 -11.98 9.61
N VAL A 280 0.96 -11.59 9.45
CA VAL A 280 1.38 -10.20 9.23
C VAL A 280 1.44 -9.91 7.73
N PRO A 281 0.52 -9.09 7.17
CA PRO A 281 0.53 -8.72 5.76
C PRO A 281 1.78 -7.95 5.36
N CYS A 282 2.03 -7.93 4.05
CA CYS A 282 3.08 -7.13 3.45
C CYS A 282 2.91 -5.66 3.80
N ARG A 283 4.02 -4.96 4.03
CA ARG A 283 4.03 -3.51 4.34
C ARG A 283 3.16 -3.13 5.55
N THR A 284 2.89 -4.05 6.47
CA THR A 284 2.36 -3.69 7.80
C THR A 284 3.40 -2.81 8.48
N SER A 285 2.95 -1.70 9.09
CA SER A 285 3.87 -0.71 9.67
C SER A 285 4.81 -1.33 10.69
N ALA A 286 6.12 -1.30 10.38
CA ALA A 286 7.13 -1.92 11.22
C ALA A 286 7.24 -1.26 12.61
N ASN A 287 7.05 0.07 12.72
CA ASN A 287 7.01 0.75 14.02
C ASN A 287 5.91 0.19 14.92
N ARG A 288 4.73 -0.05 14.34
CA ARG A 288 3.58 -0.60 15.07
C ARG A 288 3.84 -2.05 15.50
N LEU A 289 4.53 -2.85 14.68
CA LEU A 289 4.92 -4.22 15.05
C LEU A 289 6.08 -4.30 16.04
N ILE A 290 7.06 -3.40 15.97
CA ILE A 290 8.16 -3.28 16.94
C ILE A 290 7.57 -3.05 18.34
N ALA A 291 6.54 -2.22 18.47
CA ALA A 291 5.84 -2.01 19.74
C ALA A 291 5.18 -3.28 20.29
N GLN A 292 4.87 -4.26 19.42
CA GLN A 292 4.26 -5.54 19.79
C GLN A 292 5.27 -6.69 19.94
N LYS A 293 6.57 -6.42 19.84
CA LYS A 293 7.63 -7.44 19.82
C LYS A 293 7.54 -8.43 20.99
N THR A 294 7.27 -7.95 22.21
CA THR A 294 7.15 -8.82 23.39
C THR A 294 5.92 -9.72 23.33
N THR A 295 4.80 -9.21 22.82
CA THR A 295 3.57 -10.00 22.60
C THR A 295 3.83 -11.11 21.59
N ILE A 296 4.44 -10.76 20.46
CA ILE A 296 4.75 -11.70 19.37
C ILE A 296 5.78 -12.75 19.81
N LEU A 297 6.80 -12.35 20.58
CA LEU A 297 7.76 -13.29 21.13
C LEU A 297 7.09 -14.29 22.08
N ARG A 298 6.21 -13.84 22.97
CA ARG A 298 5.45 -14.72 23.88
C ARG A 298 4.57 -15.70 23.12
N HIS A 299 3.95 -15.24 22.05
CA HIS A 299 3.16 -16.09 21.15
C HIS A 299 4.01 -17.23 20.58
N LEU A 300 5.17 -16.91 20.01
CA LEU A 300 6.13 -17.90 19.51
C LEU A 300 6.66 -18.82 20.62
N GLN A 301 6.97 -18.31 21.82
CA GLN A 301 7.40 -19.14 22.95
C GLN A 301 6.32 -20.10 23.44
N SER A 302 5.06 -19.82 23.14
CA SER A 302 3.92 -20.67 23.52
C SER A 302 3.57 -21.70 22.44
N GLY A 303 4.35 -21.82 21.36
CA GLY A 303 4.10 -22.74 20.25
C GLY A 303 3.25 -22.15 19.11
N GLY A 304 2.92 -20.86 19.17
CA GLY A 304 2.15 -20.16 18.14
C GLY A 304 2.85 -20.10 16.78
N THR A 305 2.11 -19.75 15.73
CA THR A 305 2.69 -19.54 14.39
C THR A 305 2.62 -18.07 13.99
N VAL A 306 3.69 -17.58 13.37
CA VAL A 306 3.75 -16.27 12.71
C VAL A 306 4.05 -16.45 11.24
N VAL A 307 3.23 -15.87 10.37
CA VAL A 307 3.51 -15.70 8.94
C VAL A 307 3.85 -14.23 8.71
N ALA A 308 5.05 -13.93 8.25
CA ALA A 308 5.50 -12.55 7.98
C ALA A 308 5.87 -12.41 6.51
N LEU A 309 5.08 -11.62 5.78
CA LEU A 309 5.29 -11.37 4.36
C LEU A 309 6.16 -10.13 4.13
N GLY A 310 6.63 -9.96 2.90
CA GLY A 310 7.65 -9.00 2.51
C GLY A 310 7.37 -7.55 2.91
N GLU A 311 8.44 -6.78 3.04
CA GLU A 311 8.40 -5.35 3.35
C GLU A 311 7.72 -5.02 4.70
N SER A 312 7.66 -5.98 5.62
CA SER A 312 7.18 -5.79 7.00
C SER A 312 8.31 -5.58 8.03
N ARG A 313 9.58 -5.60 7.60
CA ARG A 313 10.79 -5.49 8.44
C ARG A 313 10.80 -6.48 9.61
N SER A 314 10.51 -7.76 9.31
CA SER A 314 10.51 -8.84 10.30
C SER A 314 11.84 -8.98 11.06
N ASP A 315 12.95 -8.52 10.48
CA ASP A 315 14.26 -8.39 11.13
C ASP A 315 14.26 -7.54 12.41
N LEU A 316 13.33 -6.59 12.54
CA LEU A 316 13.27 -5.67 13.68
C LEU A 316 12.42 -6.20 14.85
N TRP A 317 11.41 -7.02 14.56
CA TRP A 317 10.38 -7.41 15.54
C TRP A 317 10.19 -8.92 15.73
N LEU A 318 10.80 -9.78 14.91
CA LEU A 318 10.89 -11.23 15.16
C LEU A 318 12.26 -11.65 15.70
N PRO A 319 12.34 -12.74 16.49
CA PRO A 319 13.62 -13.31 16.90
C PRO A 319 14.33 -14.00 15.72
N ALA A 320 15.66 -14.07 15.79
CA ALA A 320 16.50 -14.87 14.89
C ALA A 320 16.44 -14.53 13.37
N ILE A 321 15.80 -13.44 12.98
CA ILE A 321 15.74 -13.02 11.57
C ILE A 321 17.00 -12.22 11.19
N LYS A 322 17.68 -12.67 10.13
CA LYS A 322 18.77 -11.95 9.47
C LYS A 322 18.35 -11.65 8.03
N PHE A 323 18.16 -10.38 7.69
CA PHE A 323 17.65 -9.93 6.39
C PHE A 323 18.59 -8.91 5.76
N THR A 324 18.82 -9.04 4.46
CA THR A 324 19.52 -8.05 3.64
C THR A 324 18.57 -7.56 2.55
N GLY A 325 18.23 -6.28 2.61
CA GLY A 325 17.41 -5.64 1.59
C GLY A 325 18.16 -5.47 0.27
N THR A 326 17.45 -5.59 -0.84
CA THR A 326 18.00 -5.34 -2.18
C THR A 326 17.07 -4.42 -2.96
N PRO A 327 17.58 -3.53 -3.83
CA PRO A 327 16.74 -2.77 -4.73
C PRO A 327 15.83 -3.68 -5.55
N THR A 328 14.53 -3.39 -5.57
CA THR A 328 13.55 -4.16 -6.32
C THR A 328 13.71 -3.91 -7.82
N ASN A 329 13.95 -4.96 -8.61
CA ASN A 329 13.96 -4.85 -10.07
C ASN A 329 12.55 -4.93 -10.63
N TRP A 330 11.88 -3.80 -10.80
CA TRP A 330 10.46 -3.77 -11.20
C TRP A 330 10.16 -4.18 -12.65
N TRP A 331 11.16 -4.49 -13.48
CA TRP A 331 10.99 -4.60 -14.94
C TRP A 331 11.86 -5.69 -15.58
N TRP A 332 12.33 -6.67 -14.81
CA TRP A 332 13.17 -7.75 -15.32
C TRP A 332 12.55 -8.48 -16.54
N TRP A 333 11.23 -8.64 -16.59
CA TRP A 333 10.54 -9.33 -17.69
C TRP A 333 10.53 -8.57 -19.03
N LEU A 334 10.99 -7.31 -19.06
CA LEU A 334 11.06 -6.55 -20.31
C LEU A 334 12.11 -7.11 -21.27
N ASP A 335 13.14 -7.73 -20.74
CA ASP A 335 14.05 -8.55 -21.52
C ASP A 335 13.46 -9.97 -21.60
N PRO A 336 13.05 -10.46 -22.79
CA PRO A 336 12.49 -11.80 -22.94
C PRO A 336 13.46 -12.93 -22.54
N SER A 337 14.76 -12.62 -22.45
CA SER A 337 15.80 -13.55 -22.01
C SER A 337 16.14 -13.44 -20.51
N ALA A 338 15.64 -12.42 -19.82
CA ALA A 338 15.90 -12.24 -18.41
C ALA A 338 15.08 -13.21 -17.55
N ASP A 339 15.76 -13.77 -16.56
CA ASP A 339 15.18 -14.58 -15.50
C ASP A 339 15.52 -13.88 -14.17
N LEU A 340 14.51 -13.59 -13.35
CA LEU A 340 14.75 -13.11 -11.98
C LEU A 340 15.52 -14.17 -11.15
N GLY A 341 15.54 -15.41 -11.63
CA GLY A 341 16.26 -16.53 -11.06
C GLY A 341 15.58 -17.09 -9.81
N VAL A 342 14.34 -16.69 -9.55
CA VAL A 342 13.58 -17.24 -8.42
C VAL A 342 13.31 -18.72 -8.66
N LYS A 343 13.76 -19.55 -7.72
CA LYS A 343 13.61 -21.01 -7.75
C LYS A 343 12.94 -21.50 -6.49
N VAL A 344 11.94 -22.36 -6.63
CA VAL A 344 11.50 -23.20 -5.50
C VAL A 344 12.52 -24.30 -5.26
N THR A 345 12.77 -24.64 -4.00
CA THR A 345 13.76 -25.65 -3.64
C THR A 345 13.19 -27.07 -3.77
N ASP A 346 14.06 -28.09 -3.74
CA ASP A 346 13.60 -29.49 -3.65
C ASP A 346 12.78 -29.73 -2.39
N ALA A 347 13.16 -29.11 -1.27
CA ALA A 347 12.39 -29.15 -0.02
C ALA A 347 10.98 -28.56 -0.20
N ALA A 348 10.79 -27.53 -1.02
CA ALA A 348 9.46 -27.01 -1.34
C ALA A 348 8.59 -27.98 -2.13
N ALA A 349 9.17 -28.85 -2.98
CA ALA A 349 8.39 -29.80 -3.77
C ALA A 349 7.57 -30.77 -2.89
N GLU A 350 8.09 -31.10 -1.71
CA GLU A 350 7.44 -31.97 -0.73
C GLU A 350 6.66 -31.20 0.35
N HIS A 351 6.89 -29.89 0.49
CA HIS A 351 6.33 -29.10 1.56
C HIS A 351 4.85 -28.75 1.33
N PRO A 352 3.91 -29.07 2.24
CA PRO A 352 2.48 -28.86 2.03
C PRO A 352 2.09 -27.41 1.72
N LEU A 353 2.79 -26.43 2.30
CA LEU A 353 2.60 -25.00 2.03
C LEU A 353 2.82 -24.62 0.56
N MET A 354 3.70 -25.35 -0.14
CA MET A 354 4.16 -25.03 -1.50
C MET A 354 3.47 -25.88 -2.57
N ARG A 355 2.44 -26.65 -2.21
CA ARG A 355 1.64 -27.43 -3.16
C ARG A 355 1.12 -26.56 -4.31
N ASP A 356 1.42 -26.95 -5.54
CA ASP A 356 1.07 -26.20 -6.76
C ASP A 356 1.68 -24.78 -6.86
N ILE A 357 2.72 -24.49 -6.07
CA ILE A 357 3.52 -23.26 -6.15
C ILE A 357 4.91 -23.63 -6.65
N GLY A 358 5.10 -23.58 -7.96
CA GLY A 358 6.43 -23.66 -8.60
C GLY A 358 7.01 -22.28 -8.91
N ASP A 359 8.21 -22.23 -9.51
CA ASP A 359 8.94 -21.01 -9.88
C ASP A 359 8.01 -19.92 -10.44
N LYS A 360 7.27 -20.22 -11.50
CA LYS A 360 6.39 -19.25 -12.19
C LYS A 360 5.31 -18.63 -11.31
N VAL A 361 4.90 -19.30 -10.23
CA VAL A 361 3.90 -18.80 -9.28
C VAL A 361 4.56 -17.97 -8.18
N ALA A 362 5.81 -18.29 -7.82
CA ALA A 362 6.60 -17.57 -6.81
C ALA A 362 7.40 -16.37 -7.40
N THR A 363 7.46 -16.21 -8.72
CA THR A 363 8.23 -15.14 -9.37
C THR A 363 7.37 -13.92 -9.72
N TRP A 364 7.65 -12.78 -9.07
CA TRP A 364 7.31 -11.45 -9.56
C TRP A 364 8.42 -10.45 -9.23
N HIS A 365 8.59 -10.06 -7.99
CA HIS A 365 9.67 -9.23 -7.48
C HIS A 365 9.99 -9.67 -6.05
N LEU A 366 11.20 -9.33 -5.60
CA LEU A 366 11.66 -9.60 -4.25
C LEU A 366 12.35 -8.36 -3.69
N HIS A 367 12.35 -8.26 -2.36
CA HIS A 367 12.86 -7.07 -1.65
C HIS A 367 14.17 -7.33 -0.90
N GLY A 368 14.70 -8.54 -1.02
CA GLY A 368 15.92 -8.97 -0.36
C GLY A 368 15.92 -10.46 -0.08
N TRP A 369 16.89 -10.88 0.73
CA TRP A 369 17.12 -12.28 1.07
C TRP A 369 17.45 -12.43 2.56
N PHE A 370 17.30 -13.65 3.07
CA PHE A 370 17.53 -14.01 4.47
C PHE A 370 18.74 -14.92 4.62
N VAL A 371 19.32 -14.92 5.82
CA VAL A 371 20.19 -16.01 6.30
C VAL A 371 19.37 -16.84 7.30
N PRO A 372 18.72 -17.93 6.87
CA PRO A 372 17.98 -18.80 7.76
C PRO A 372 18.90 -19.46 8.80
N PRO A 373 18.40 -19.78 10.00
CA PRO A 373 19.16 -20.57 10.97
C PRO A 373 19.34 -22.01 10.49
N GLU A 374 20.35 -22.69 11.03
CA GLU A 374 20.57 -24.11 10.76
C GLU A 374 19.34 -24.94 11.18
N GLY A 375 18.86 -25.81 10.29
CA GLY A 375 17.66 -26.62 10.49
C GLY A 375 16.35 -25.97 10.00
N ALA A 376 16.38 -24.72 9.54
CA ALA A 376 15.24 -24.12 8.84
C ALA A 376 15.06 -24.70 7.42
N THR A 377 13.82 -24.76 6.96
CA THR A 377 13.46 -25.27 5.62
C THR A 377 13.34 -24.12 4.64
N VAL A 378 14.31 -23.98 3.74
CA VAL A 378 14.23 -22.99 2.65
C VAL A 378 13.28 -23.49 1.58
N LEU A 379 12.30 -22.67 1.20
CA LEU A 379 11.25 -23.02 0.25
C LEU A 379 11.42 -22.34 -1.11
N ALA A 380 11.99 -21.13 -1.13
CA ALA A 380 12.37 -20.48 -2.38
C ALA A 380 13.63 -19.64 -2.20
N CYS A 381 14.40 -19.52 -3.27
CA CYS A 381 15.62 -18.74 -3.36
C CYS A 381 15.55 -17.71 -4.50
N ASP A 382 16.39 -16.68 -4.42
CA ASP A 382 16.69 -15.79 -5.55
C ASP A 382 17.66 -16.44 -6.55
N GLY A 383 18.02 -15.70 -7.61
CA GLY A 383 18.93 -16.17 -8.67
C GLY A 383 20.36 -16.48 -8.22
N GLU A 384 20.76 -16.09 -7.01
CA GLU A 384 22.06 -16.43 -6.41
C GLU A 384 21.95 -17.58 -5.40
N GLY A 385 20.77 -18.21 -5.29
CA GLY A 385 20.51 -19.31 -4.35
C GLY A 385 20.28 -18.86 -2.91
N ARG A 386 20.08 -17.56 -2.64
CA ARG A 386 19.84 -17.01 -1.30
C ARG A 386 18.36 -17.10 -0.95
N ALA A 387 18.04 -17.44 0.30
CA ALA A 387 16.67 -17.70 0.73
C ALA A 387 15.78 -16.44 0.67
N ILE A 388 14.60 -16.55 0.07
CA ILE A 388 13.58 -15.49 0.00
C ILE A 388 12.23 -15.90 0.60
N LEU A 389 12.00 -17.20 0.79
CA LEU A 389 10.88 -17.77 1.51
C LEU A 389 11.37 -19.01 2.27
N TYR A 390 11.15 -19.07 3.57
CA TYR A 390 11.53 -20.22 4.39
C TYR A 390 10.58 -20.42 5.57
N GLU A 391 10.56 -21.65 6.08
CA GLU A 391 9.98 -22.01 7.37
C GLU A 391 11.09 -22.18 8.41
N ASP A 392 10.93 -21.53 9.55
CA ASP A 392 11.74 -21.74 10.75
C ASP A 392 10.87 -22.34 11.86
N ALA A 393 11.18 -23.58 12.19
CA ALA A 393 10.58 -24.32 13.30
C ALA A 393 11.63 -24.71 14.35
N VAL A 394 12.79 -24.04 14.37
CA VAL A 394 13.94 -24.40 15.19
C VAL A 394 14.38 -23.27 16.13
N SER A 395 14.16 -22.00 15.76
CA SER A 395 14.59 -20.86 16.58
C SER A 395 13.75 -20.64 17.83
N THR A 396 12.50 -21.10 17.83
CA THR A 396 11.55 -20.99 18.95
C THR A 396 10.72 -22.26 19.06
N PRO A 397 10.01 -22.49 20.19
CA PRO A 397 8.99 -23.55 20.26
C PRO A 397 7.87 -23.40 19.22
N GLY A 398 7.60 -22.16 18.79
CA GLY A 398 6.66 -21.82 17.74
C GLY A 398 7.29 -21.84 16.34
N ARG A 399 6.46 -21.51 15.35
CA ARG A 399 6.81 -21.58 13.94
C ARG A 399 6.78 -20.20 13.29
N MET A 400 7.76 -19.92 12.44
CA MET A 400 7.83 -18.73 11.61
C MET A 400 7.83 -19.11 10.13
N ILE A 401 6.96 -18.51 9.34
CA ILE A 401 6.97 -18.60 7.86
C ILE A 401 7.29 -17.21 7.34
N ILE A 402 8.48 -17.05 6.76
CA ILE A 402 9.07 -15.75 6.49
C ILE A 402 9.29 -15.59 4.99
N SER A 403 8.83 -14.47 4.43
CA SER A 403 9.03 -14.17 3.01
C SER A 403 9.48 -12.74 2.77
N SER A 404 10.33 -12.53 1.76
CA SER A 404 10.62 -11.22 1.19
C SER A 404 9.66 -10.85 0.06
N LEU A 405 8.78 -11.80 -0.33
CA LEU A 405 7.76 -11.59 -1.34
C LEU A 405 6.56 -10.83 -0.74
N ASP A 406 5.97 -9.91 -1.50
CA ASP A 406 4.95 -8.96 -1.04
C ASP A 406 3.56 -9.15 -1.70
N PRO A 407 2.98 -10.37 -1.69
CA PRO A 407 1.83 -10.66 -2.54
C PRO A 407 0.57 -9.86 -2.19
N MET A 408 0.36 -9.49 -0.92
CA MET A 408 -0.82 -8.74 -0.50
C MET A 408 -0.76 -7.26 -0.90
N PHE A 409 0.43 -6.67 -0.97
CA PHE A 409 0.57 -5.31 -1.49
C PHE A 409 0.11 -5.27 -2.96
N HIS A 410 0.69 -6.12 -3.80
CA HIS A 410 0.36 -6.15 -5.22
C HIS A 410 -1.06 -6.61 -5.52
N HIS A 411 -1.61 -7.54 -4.73
CA HIS A 411 -3.02 -7.88 -4.80
C HIS A 411 -3.87 -6.64 -4.46
N GLY A 412 -3.68 -6.06 -3.27
CA GLY A 412 -4.45 -4.91 -2.78
C GLY A 412 -4.32 -3.65 -3.64
N SER A 413 -3.20 -3.47 -4.34
CA SER A 413 -2.96 -2.35 -5.25
C SER A 413 -3.28 -2.62 -6.71
N HIS A 414 -3.76 -3.83 -7.05
CA HIS A 414 -4.07 -4.22 -8.44
C HIS A 414 -2.85 -4.16 -9.40
N PHE A 415 -1.62 -4.25 -8.86
CA PHE A 415 -0.40 -4.13 -9.66
C PHE A 415 -0.07 -5.41 -10.43
N MET A 416 -0.14 -6.58 -9.77
CA MET A 416 0.40 -7.81 -10.35
C MET A 416 -0.55 -9.00 -10.16
N PRO A 417 -1.23 -9.47 -11.22
CA PRO A 417 -2.11 -10.64 -11.16
C PRO A 417 -1.39 -11.92 -10.67
N ALA A 418 -0.08 -12.03 -10.88
CA ALA A 418 0.73 -13.15 -10.39
C ALA A 418 0.60 -13.34 -8.87
N THR A 419 0.58 -12.24 -8.11
CA THR A 419 0.47 -12.29 -6.64
C THR A 419 -0.89 -12.79 -6.16
N THR A 420 -1.96 -12.54 -6.93
CA THR A 420 -3.28 -13.11 -6.64
C THR A 420 -3.28 -14.62 -6.89
N ARG A 421 -2.65 -15.08 -7.98
CA ARG A 421 -2.49 -16.52 -8.24
C ARG A 421 -1.66 -17.21 -7.16
N PHE A 422 -0.61 -16.54 -6.66
CA PHE A 422 0.16 -17.03 -5.52
C PHE A 422 -0.72 -17.17 -4.27
N LEU A 423 -1.46 -16.12 -3.88
CA LEU A 423 -2.33 -16.16 -2.71
C LEU A 423 -3.44 -17.21 -2.83
N ASP A 424 -4.00 -17.43 -4.03
CA ASP A 424 -5.02 -18.47 -4.28
C ASP A 424 -4.52 -19.90 -4.02
N ARG A 425 -3.20 -20.11 -4.02
CA ARG A 425 -2.56 -21.39 -3.63
C ARG A 425 -2.07 -21.34 -2.19
N PHE A 426 -1.33 -20.30 -1.85
CA PHE A 426 -0.66 -20.17 -0.56
C PHE A 426 -1.64 -20.16 0.62
N VAL A 427 -2.77 -19.45 0.49
CA VAL A 427 -3.81 -19.39 1.53
C VAL A 427 -4.38 -20.78 1.86
N PRO A 428 -5.01 -21.52 0.92
CA PRO A 428 -5.60 -22.81 1.25
C PRO A 428 -4.54 -23.83 1.67
N ASN A 429 -3.32 -23.76 1.11
CA ASN A 429 -2.20 -24.60 1.55
C ASN A 429 -1.81 -24.31 3.00
N LEU A 430 -1.71 -23.04 3.39
CA LEU A 430 -1.42 -22.67 4.78
C LEU A 430 -2.51 -23.20 5.72
N LYS A 431 -3.79 -23.04 5.35
CA LYS A 431 -4.91 -23.53 6.16
C LYS A 431 -4.84 -25.04 6.37
N ALA A 432 -4.63 -25.78 5.29
CA ALA A 432 -4.48 -27.23 5.34
C ALA A 432 -3.23 -27.66 6.13
N TYR A 433 -2.11 -26.96 5.95
CA TYR A 433 -0.86 -27.27 6.62
C TYR A 433 -0.93 -27.00 8.14
N LEU A 434 -1.64 -25.95 8.55
CA LEU A 434 -1.77 -25.55 9.95
C LEU A 434 -3.00 -26.13 10.65
N ASN A 435 -3.84 -26.88 9.92
CA ASN A 435 -5.12 -27.44 10.36
C ASN A 435 -6.08 -26.38 10.94
N VAL A 436 -6.26 -25.26 10.21
CA VAL A 436 -7.09 -24.10 10.63
C VAL A 436 -8.32 -23.86 9.77
#